data_AF-A0A125BCQ4-F1
#
_entry.id   AF-A0A125BCQ4-F1
#
_cell.length_a   1.000
_cell.length_b   1.000
_cell.length_c   1.000
_cell.angle_alpha   90.00
_cell.angle_beta   90.00
_cell.angle_gamma   90.00
#
_symmetry.space_group_name_H-M   'P 1'
#
loop_
_entity.id
_entity.type
_entity.pdbx_description
1 polymer ?
#
loop_
_entity_poly.entity_id
_entity_poly.type
_entity_poly.pdbx_seq_one_letter_code
_entity_poly.pdbx_strand_id
1 'polypeptide(L)'
;MNTRRTVLLWSVPAVLFAGDALAWGLITHVYFAQLLVWAVPLLDPALRRAVRRFPQRLMAGACLPDLALVGATARTRAFDASHRWETAHALLEAAHDDATRACAVGAMSHLWVDIIAHNHFVPAHEHLWWNVPMLTHAAAEWAMDRHIARHLFRPPATLLRADDWLVDYVACNFGCTPAASRRAISQLAGAESLLRHSR
;
A
#
# COMPACT_ATOMS: atom_id res chain seq x y z
N MET A 1 31.38 -11.20 -23.96
CA MET A 1 30.34 -11.92 -23.19
C MET A 1 28.99 -11.70 -23.85
N ASN A 2 28.21 -12.75 -24.05
CA ASN A 2 26.93 -12.70 -24.77
C ASN A 2 25.91 -11.89 -23.98
N THR A 3 25.32 -10.83 -24.56
CA THR A 3 24.42 -9.87 -23.89
C THR A 3 23.27 -10.56 -23.16
N ARG A 4 22.75 -11.68 -23.70
CA ARG A 4 21.72 -12.50 -23.05
C ARG A 4 22.21 -13.18 -21.76
N ARG A 5 23.45 -13.67 -21.74
CA ARG A 5 24.05 -14.27 -20.54
C ARG A 5 24.32 -13.22 -19.48
N THR A 6 24.77 -12.03 -19.89
CA THR A 6 24.96 -10.90 -18.97
C THR A 6 23.63 -10.46 -18.35
N VAL A 7 22.56 -10.34 -19.13
CA VAL A 7 21.22 -10.05 -18.61
C VAL A 7 20.73 -11.12 -17.63
N LEU A 8 20.91 -12.41 -17.95
CA LEU A 8 20.52 -13.51 -17.04
C LEU A 8 21.35 -13.55 -15.75
N LEU A 9 22.65 -13.26 -15.87
CA LEU A 9 23.60 -13.22 -14.74
C LEU A 9 23.32 -12.03 -13.82
N TRP A 10 22.85 -10.90 -14.36
CA TRP A 10 22.50 -9.73 -13.57
C TRP A 10 21.04 -9.71 -13.11
N SER A 11 20.13 -10.46 -13.75
CA SER A 11 18.73 -10.53 -13.32
C SER A 11 18.58 -11.23 -11.96
N VAL A 12 19.40 -12.24 -11.66
CA VAL A 12 19.32 -12.94 -10.37
C VAL A 12 19.79 -12.05 -9.20
N PRO A 13 20.96 -11.40 -9.25
CA PRO A 13 21.34 -10.38 -8.26
C PRO A 13 20.36 -9.21 -8.23
N ALA A 14 19.88 -8.71 -9.38
CA ALA A 14 18.93 -7.59 -9.40
C ALA A 14 17.59 -7.96 -8.75
N VAL A 15 17.10 -9.19 -8.89
CA VAL A 15 15.91 -9.68 -8.18
C VAL A 15 16.18 -9.85 -6.68
N LEU A 16 17.37 -10.30 -6.31
CA LEU A 16 17.79 -10.46 -4.91
C LEU A 16 18.13 -9.13 -4.22
N PHE A 17 18.51 -8.09 -4.99
CA PHE A 17 18.86 -6.73 -4.53
C PHE A 17 17.78 -5.68 -4.86
N ALA A 18 16.63 -6.06 -5.41
CA ALA A 18 15.47 -5.18 -5.55
C ALA A 18 14.78 -4.87 -4.21
N GLY A 19 15.54 -4.85 -3.11
CA GLY A 19 15.09 -4.52 -1.76
C GLY A 19 14.51 -3.10 -1.68
N ASP A 20 14.98 -2.18 -2.53
CA ASP A 20 14.43 -0.82 -2.65
C ASP A 20 13.05 -0.77 -3.34
N ALA A 21 12.63 -1.85 -4.01
CA ALA A 21 11.36 -1.92 -4.73
C ALA A 21 10.31 -2.82 -4.05
N LEU A 22 10.65 -3.45 -2.91
CA LEU A 22 9.88 -4.56 -2.34
C LEU A 22 9.67 -4.53 -0.82
N ALA A 23 10.09 -3.47 -0.12
CA ALA A 23 9.46 -3.17 1.17
C ALA A 23 8.00 -2.72 0.91
N TRP A 24 7.13 -2.76 1.91
CA TRP A 24 5.70 -2.36 1.90
C TRP A 24 4.73 -3.43 1.37
N GLY A 25 4.33 -4.29 2.30
CA GLY A 25 3.31 -5.29 2.06
C GLY A 25 1.90 -4.71 2.08
N LEU A 26 1.31 -4.46 0.89
CA LEU A 26 -0.09 -3.99 0.77
C LEU A 26 -1.08 -4.88 1.54
N ILE A 27 -0.76 -6.17 1.75
CA ILE A 27 -1.61 -7.09 2.49
C ILE A 27 -1.68 -6.67 3.97
N THR A 28 -0.57 -6.28 4.59
CA THR A 28 -0.55 -5.81 5.98
C THR A 28 -1.42 -4.57 6.18
N HIS A 29 -1.30 -3.57 5.31
CA HIS A 29 -2.14 -2.37 5.41
C HIS A 29 -3.63 -2.68 5.20
N VAL A 30 -3.97 -3.53 4.23
CA VAL A 30 -5.35 -3.99 4.02
C VAL A 30 -5.86 -4.81 5.20
N TYR A 31 -5.03 -5.67 5.79
CA TYR A 31 -5.37 -6.49 6.96
C TYR A 31 -5.70 -5.64 8.18
N PHE A 32 -4.90 -4.63 8.50
CA PHE A 32 -5.21 -3.76 9.64
C PHE A 32 -6.40 -2.84 9.33
N ALA A 33 -6.52 -2.35 8.09
CA ALA A 33 -7.70 -1.59 7.67
C ALA A 33 -8.99 -2.41 7.80
N GLN A 34 -9.01 -3.70 7.48
CA GLN A 34 -10.23 -4.51 7.70
C GLN A 34 -10.57 -4.70 9.18
N LEU A 35 -9.57 -4.76 10.06
CA LEU A 35 -9.82 -4.82 11.51
C LEU A 35 -10.38 -3.52 12.04
N LEU A 36 -10.03 -2.37 11.44
CA LEU A 36 -10.60 -1.08 11.80
C LEU A 36 -12.13 -1.06 11.64
N VAL A 37 -12.73 -1.84 10.73
CA VAL A 37 -14.19 -1.97 10.59
C VAL A 37 -14.86 -2.53 11.85
N TRP A 38 -14.11 -3.27 12.67
CA TRP A 38 -14.57 -3.88 13.92
C TRP A 38 -14.07 -3.14 15.17
N ALA A 39 -12.91 -2.48 15.08
CA ALA A 39 -12.33 -1.66 16.17
C ALA A 39 -13.00 -0.27 16.34
N VAL A 40 -14.12 -0.04 15.65
CA VAL A 40 -14.83 1.23 15.52
C VAL A 40 -15.49 1.82 16.79
N PRO A 41 -15.68 1.14 17.94
CA PRO A 41 -16.37 1.77 19.08
C PRO A 41 -15.75 3.10 19.56
N LEU A 42 -14.49 3.39 19.21
CA LEU A 42 -13.75 4.58 19.63
C LEU A 42 -13.63 5.68 18.55
N LEU A 43 -14.21 5.49 17.36
CA LEU A 43 -14.13 6.46 16.28
C LEU A 43 -15.34 7.41 16.28
N ASP A 44 -15.10 8.64 15.83
CA ASP A 44 -16.14 9.63 15.53
C ASP A 44 -17.32 8.98 14.77
N PRO A 45 -18.59 9.28 15.13
CA PRO A 45 -19.76 8.63 14.54
C PRO A 45 -19.83 8.71 13.01
N ALA A 46 -19.32 9.79 12.39
CA ALA A 46 -19.31 9.94 10.95
C ALA A 46 -18.23 9.06 10.29
N LEU A 47 -17.03 8.98 10.89
CA LEU A 47 -15.99 8.05 10.45
C LEU A 47 -16.47 6.60 10.57
N ARG A 48 -17.11 6.26 11.69
CA ARG A 48 -17.73 4.95 11.91
C ARG A 48 -18.73 4.59 10.83
N ARG A 49 -19.65 5.51 10.53
CA ARG A 49 -20.67 5.29 9.51
C ARG A 49 -20.04 5.09 8.13
N ALA A 50 -19.09 5.95 7.78
CA ALA A 50 -18.36 5.87 6.51
C ALA A 50 -17.66 4.53 6.32
N VAL A 51 -16.85 4.12 7.29
CA VAL A 51 -16.09 2.86 7.26
C VAL A 51 -16.99 1.64 7.20
N ARG A 52 -18.09 1.61 7.96
CA ARG A 52 -19.04 0.47 7.93
C ARG A 52 -19.83 0.42 6.63
N ARG A 53 -20.14 1.57 6.02
CA ARG A 53 -20.89 1.66 4.77
C ARG A 53 -20.02 1.35 3.55
N PHE A 54 -18.75 1.76 3.57
CA PHE A 54 -17.82 1.62 2.46
C PHE A 54 -16.51 0.92 2.88
N PRO A 55 -16.56 -0.32 3.41
CA PRO A 55 -15.37 -1.02 3.88
C PRO A 55 -14.33 -1.20 2.77
N GLN A 56 -14.76 -1.51 1.55
CA GLN A 56 -13.83 -1.68 0.41
C GLN A 56 -13.09 -0.39 0.06
N ARG A 57 -13.69 0.78 0.28
CA ARG A 57 -13.03 2.08 0.09
C ARG A 57 -11.98 2.31 1.16
N LEU A 58 -12.27 1.95 2.41
CA LEU A 58 -11.27 1.96 3.48
C LEU A 58 -10.06 1.09 3.11
N MET A 59 -10.28 -0.15 2.68
CA MET A 59 -9.15 -1.04 2.33
C MET A 59 -8.39 -0.57 1.09
N ALA A 60 -9.09 -0.04 0.07
CA ALA A 60 -8.42 0.58 -1.09
C ALA A 60 -7.61 1.82 -0.68
N GLY A 61 -8.16 2.63 0.24
CA GLY A 61 -7.50 3.80 0.82
C GLY A 61 -6.18 3.46 1.51
N ALA A 62 -6.13 2.32 2.20
CA ALA A 62 -4.92 1.83 2.86
C ALA A 62 -3.78 1.45 1.91
N CYS A 63 -4.05 1.36 0.60
CA CYS A 63 -3.05 1.11 -0.43
C CYS A 63 -2.54 2.41 -1.10
N LEU A 64 -3.15 3.56 -0.82
CA LEU A 64 -2.88 4.79 -1.58
C LEU A 64 -1.48 5.39 -1.33
N PRO A 65 -0.94 5.39 -0.10
CA PRO A 65 0.43 5.86 0.12
C PRO A 65 1.46 5.09 -0.72
N ASP A 66 1.26 3.79 -0.94
CA ASP A 66 2.16 2.98 -1.77
C ASP A 66 2.13 3.33 -3.27
N LEU A 67 1.26 4.24 -3.72
CA LEU A 67 1.36 4.82 -5.06
C LEU A 67 2.68 5.59 -5.27
N ALA A 68 3.35 6.01 -4.19
CA ALA A 68 4.71 6.57 -4.26
C ALA A 68 5.70 5.63 -4.97
N LEU A 69 5.58 4.32 -4.76
CA LEU A 69 6.47 3.29 -5.34
C LEU A 69 6.40 3.25 -6.87
N VAL A 70 5.25 3.63 -7.43
CA VAL A 70 4.96 3.57 -8.88
C VAL A 70 4.76 4.95 -9.51
N GLY A 71 4.94 6.04 -8.76
CA GLY A 71 4.73 7.39 -9.27
C GLY A 71 5.60 7.71 -10.47
N ALA A 72 6.92 7.47 -10.35
CA ALA A 72 7.88 7.71 -11.42
C ALA A 72 7.56 6.90 -12.69
N THR A 73 7.25 5.60 -12.54
CA THR A 73 6.87 4.71 -13.66
C THR A 73 5.49 5.02 -14.24
N ALA A 74 4.60 5.65 -13.46
CA ALA A 74 3.32 6.19 -13.93
C ALA A 74 3.46 7.58 -14.58
N ARG A 75 4.68 8.14 -14.60
CA ARG A 75 5.03 9.48 -15.11
C ARG A 75 4.38 10.61 -14.32
N THR A 76 4.42 10.52 -13.00
CA THR A 76 3.90 11.55 -12.08
C THR A 76 4.75 11.64 -10.82
N ARG A 77 4.82 12.83 -10.22
CA ARG A 77 5.40 13.08 -8.89
C ARG A 77 4.35 13.42 -7.84
N ALA A 78 3.08 13.24 -8.19
CA ALA A 78 1.94 13.56 -7.35
C ALA A 78 1.90 12.76 -6.03
N PHE A 79 2.55 11.59 -6.01
CA PHE A 79 2.53 10.67 -4.87
C PHE A 79 3.76 10.78 -3.98
N ASP A 80 4.74 11.65 -4.28
CA ASP A 80 5.99 11.80 -3.52
C ASP A 80 5.73 12.14 -2.04
N ALA A 81 4.61 12.82 -1.76
CA ALA A 81 4.20 13.24 -0.42
C ALA A 81 3.18 12.28 0.24
N SER A 82 2.83 11.17 -0.40
CA SER A 82 1.68 10.35 0.02
C SER A 82 1.83 9.65 1.38
N HIS A 83 3.07 9.44 1.85
CA HIS A 83 3.37 8.96 3.21
C HIS A 83 3.42 10.07 4.29
N ARG A 84 3.06 11.31 3.95
CA ARG A 84 3.03 12.42 4.92
C ARG A 84 1.69 12.50 5.62
N TRP A 85 1.71 12.76 6.93
CA TRP A 85 0.49 13.03 7.71
C TRP A 85 -0.32 14.17 7.11
N GLU A 86 0.32 15.24 6.63
CA GLU A 86 -0.39 16.35 5.99
C GLU A 86 -1.20 15.90 4.77
N THR A 87 -0.70 14.94 3.99
CA THR A 87 -1.42 14.41 2.84
C THR A 87 -2.61 13.57 3.28
N ALA A 88 -2.46 12.69 4.26
CA ALA A 88 -3.59 11.92 4.80
C ALA A 88 -4.66 12.82 5.46
N HIS A 89 -4.26 13.89 6.15
CA HIS A 89 -5.17 14.89 6.68
C HIS A 89 -5.90 15.65 5.56
N ALA A 90 -5.20 16.07 4.51
CA ALA A 90 -5.82 16.72 3.36
C ALA A 90 -6.87 15.82 2.67
N LEU A 91 -6.61 14.52 2.54
CA LEU A 91 -7.59 13.55 2.03
C LEU A 91 -8.87 13.51 2.89
N LEU A 92 -8.72 13.59 4.21
CA LEU A 92 -9.83 13.55 5.15
C LEU A 92 -10.61 14.86 5.17
N GLU A 93 -9.94 16.01 5.07
CA GLU A 93 -10.55 17.33 4.97
C GLU A 93 -11.30 17.53 3.65
N ALA A 94 -10.79 16.98 2.54
CA ALA A 94 -11.44 17.01 1.23
C ALA A 94 -12.64 16.04 1.11
N ALA A 95 -12.84 15.14 2.09
CA ALA A 95 -13.90 14.14 2.05
C ALA A 95 -15.29 14.75 2.29
N HIS A 96 -16.09 14.78 1.21
CA HIS A 96 -17.43 15.36 1.21
C HIS A 96 -18.55 14.32 1.41
N ASP A 97 -18.25 13.03 1.26
CA ASP A 97 -19.21 11.94 1.44
C ASP A 97 -18.62 10.76 2.24
N ASP A 98 -19.46 9.76 2.53
CA ASP A 98 -19.04 8.59 3.31
C ASP A 98 -18.03 7.69 2.56
N ALA A 99 -18.01 7.70 1.21
CA ALA A 99 -17.09 6.87 0.43
C ALA A 99 -15.67 7.46 0.40
N THR A 100 -15.57 8.76 0.11
CA THR A 100 -14.33 9.55 0.17
C THR A 100 -13.76 9.55 1.58
N ARG A 101 -14.60 9.69 2.61
CA ARG A 101 -14.20 9.63 4.01
C ARG A 101 -13.64 8.27 4.40
N ALA A 102 -14.29 7.18 3.98
CA ALA A 102 -13.77 5.83 4.22
C ALA A 102 -12.40 5.64 3.57
N CYS A 103 -12.23 6.09 2.33
CA CYS A 103 -10.95 6.03 1.62
C CYS A 103 -9.83 6.82 2.33
N ALA A 104 -10.13 8.04 2.77
CA ALA A 104 -9.19 8.87 3.52
C ALA A 104 -8.79 8.25 4.87
N VAL A 105 -9.74 7.66 5.60
CA VAL A 105 -9.45 6.91 6.84
C VAL A 105 -8.54 5.71 6.54
N GLY A 106 -8.67 5.10 5.36
CA GLY A 106 -7.79 4.03 4.91
C GLY A 106 -6.35 4.50 4.76
N ALA A 107 -6.15 5.61 4.08
CA ALA A 107 -4.83 6.22 3.91
C ALA A 107 -4.22 6.62 5.27
N MET A 108 -5.03 7.10 6.21
CA MET A 108 -4.58 7.38 7.57
C MET A 108 -4.19 6.09 8.33
N SER A 109 -4.95 5.02 8.15
CA SER A 109 -4.65 3.71 8.73
C SER A 109 -3.30 3.16 8.26
N HIS A 110 -2.92 3.41 7.01
CA HIS A 110 -1.62 3.01 6.48
C HIS A 110 -0.49 3.60 7.34
N LEU A 111 -0.46 4.92 7.52
CA LEU A 111 0.57 5.61 8.31
C LEU A 111 0.65 5.13 9.76
N TRP A 112 -0.50 4.82 10.38
CA TRP A 112 -0.53 4.24 11.72
C TRP A 112 0.10 2.84 11.77
N VAL A 113 -0.18 2.01 10.77
CA VAL A 113 0.41 0.68 10.66
C VAL A 113 1.92 0.78 10.46
N ASP A 114 2.40 1.74 9.66
CA ASP A 114 3.83 1.98 9.44
C ASP A 114 4.57 2.31 10.73
N ILE A 115 3.97 3.13 11.61
CA ILE A 115 4.56 3.42 12.93
C ILE A 115 4.80 2.13 13.70
N ILE A 116 3.81 1.24 13.76
CA ILE A 116 3.94 -0.02 14.50
C ILE A 116 4.91 -0.97 13.79
N ALA A 117 4.82 -1.06 12.47
CA ALA A 117 5.69 -1.92 11.66
C ALA A 117 7.16 -1.54 11.86
N HIS A 118 7.51 -0.26 11.69
CA HIS A 118 8.90 0.18 11.67
C HIS A 118 9.49 0.47 13.04
N ASN A 119 8.68 0.74 14.08
CA ASN A 119 9.22 0.95 15.43
C ASN A 119 9.18 -0.32 16.30
N HIS A 120 8.35 -1.30 15.98
CA HIS A 120 8.18 -2.48 16.81
C HIS A 120 8.39 -3.79 16.06
N PHE A 121 7.71 -4.00 14.94
CA PHE A 121 7.73 -5.29 14.26
C PHE A 121 9.09 -5.54 13.57
N VAL A 122 9.49 -4.67 12.65
CA VAL A 122 10.72 -4.81 11.88
C VAL A 122 11.96 -4.88 12.78
N PRO A 123 12.20 -3.94 13.74
CA PRO A 123 13.40 -4.00 14.58
C PRO A 123 13.48 -5.28 15.42
N ALA A 124 12.35 -5.80 15.90
CA ALA A 124 12.31 -7.03 16.66
C ALA A 124 12.72 -8.27 15.83
N HIS A 125 12.51 -8.25 14.52
CA HIS A 125 12.88 -9.34 13.62
C HIS A 125 14.26 -9.15 12.99
N GLU A 126 14.70 -7.91 12.76
CA GLU A 126 16.06 -7.60 12.33
C GLU A 126 17.10 -8.05 13.37
N HIS A 127 16.83 -7.86 14.66
CA HIS A 127 17.72 -8.30 15.75
C HIS A 127 17.91 -9.82 15.84
N LEU A 128 17.07 -10.62 15.16
CA LEU A 128 17.16 -12.07 15.15
C LEU A 128 18.07 -12.58 14.00
N TRP A 129 18.45 -11.72 13.05
CA TRP A 129 19.15 -12.06 11.81
C TRP A 129 20.52 -11.35 11.74
N TRP A 130 21.45 -11.87 10.92
CA TRP A 130 22.73 -11.19 10.66
C TRP A 130 22.49 -9.79 10.05
N ASN A 131 23.25 -8.78 10.49
CA ASN A 131 23.13 -7.36 10.11
C ASN A 131 23.21 -7.10 8.58
N VAL A 132 22.13 -7.37 7.86
CA VAL A 132 21.89 -6.92 6.48
C VAL A 132 20.56 -6.15 6.48
N PRO A 133 20.55 -4.90 6.99
CA PRO A 133 19.34 -4.22 7.45
C PRO A 133 18.21 -4.21 6.42
N MET A 134 18.53 -3.90 5.16
CA MET A 134 17.51 -3.78 4.11
C MET A 134 16.92 -5.13 3.65
N LEU A 135 17.72 -6.20 3.70
CA LEU A 135 17.24 -7.54 3.33
C LEU A 135 16.38 -8.14 4.44
N THR A 136 16.82 -7.97 5.70
CA THR A 136 16.07 -8.42 6.89
C THR A 136 14.75 -7.68 7.02
N HIS A 137 14.74 -6.38 6.70
CA HIS A 137 13.54 -5.55 6.63
C HIS A 137 12.52 -6.12 5.64
N ALA A 138 12.90 -6.23 4.36
CA ALA A 138 12.01 -6.73 3.31
C ALA A 138 11.55 -8.17 3.56
N ALA A 139 12.42 -9.02 4.11
CA ALA A 139 12.07 -10.40 4.45
C ALA A 139 11.04 -10.48 5.60
N ALA A 140 11.17 -9.65 6.64
CA ALA A 140 10.23 -9.61 7.75
C ALA A 140 8.84 -9.16 7.30
N GLU A 141 8.76 -8.12 6.47
CA GLU A 141 7.51 -7.63 5.90
C GLU A 141 6.87 -8.66 4.97
N TRP A 142 7.65 -9.29 4.09
CA TRP A 142 7.15 -10.36 3.22
C TRP A 142 6.59 -11.55 4.03
N ALA A 143 7.30 -11.94 5.09
CA ALA A 143 6.85 -13.02 5.97
C ALA A 143 5.54 -12.66 6.67
N MET A 144 5.38 -11.41 7.13
CA MET A 144 4.15 -10.91 7.72
C MET A 144 2.99 -10.97 6.73
N ASP A 145 3.19 -10.39 5.54
CA ASP A 145 2.21 -10.44 4.46
C ASP A 145 1.79 -11.86 4.13
N ARG A 146 2.76 -12.78 4.02
CA ARG A 146 2.47 -14.20 3.75
C ARG A 146 1.68 -14.85 4.88
N HIS A 147 1.99 -14.52 6.13
CA HIS A 147 1.33 -15.05 7.32
C HIS A 147 -0.14 -14.61 7.38
N ILE A 148 -0.41 -13.33 7.09
CA ILE A 148 -1.75 -12.76 7.23
C ILE A 148 -2.59 -12.80 5.95
N ALA A 149 -1.99 -13.06 4.78
CA ALA A 149 -2.69 -13.11 3.49
C ALA A 149 -3.97 -13.94 3.50
N ARG A 150 -3.94 -15.09 4.20
CA ARG A 150 -5.11 -16.00 4.32
C ARG A 150 -6.29 -15.41 5.11
N HIS A 151 -6.06 -14.32 5.84
CA HIS A 151 -7.05 -13.64 6.67
C HIS A 151 -7.69 -12.44 5.96
N LEU A 152 -7.25 -12.09 4.74
CA LEU A 152 -7.86 -11.01 3.97
C LEU A 152 -9.18 -11.47 3.36
N PHE A 153 -10.21 -10.64 3.49
CA PHE A 153 -11.47 -10.85 2.76
C PHE A 153 -11.34 -10.58 1.26
N ARG A 154 -10.47 -9.64 0.87
CA ARG A 154 -10.16 -9.31 -0.52
C ARG A 154 -8.70 -8.92 -0.69
N PRO A 155 -8.02 -9.39 -1.75
CA PRO A 155 -6.64 -9.01 -1.99
C PRO A 155 -6.54 -7.56 -2.48
N PRO A 156 -5.41 -6.87 -2.20
CA PRO A 156 -5.18 -5.48 -2.59
C PRO A 156 -5.40 -5.21 -4.08
N ALA A 157 -4.87 -6.07 -4.98
CA ALA A 157 -5.04 -5.85 -6.41
C ALA A 157 -6.49 -5.92 -6.90
N THR A 158 -7.38 -6.63 -6.19
CA THR A 158 -8.83 -6.61 -6.50
C THR A 158 -9.47 -5.32 -6.01
N LEU A 159 -9.05 -4.80 -4.85
CA LEU A 159 -9.54 -3.52 -4.31
C LEU A 159 -9.14 -2.34 -5.20
N LEU A 160 -7.87 -2.32 -5.63
CA LEU A 160 -7.32 -1.28 -6.50
C LEU A 160 -7.98 -1.26 -7.90
N ARG A 161 -8.38 -2.42 -8.42
CA ARG A 161 -8.99 -2.57 -9.75
C ARG A 161 -10.52 -2.70 -9.73
N ALA A 162 -11.16 -2.40 -8.60
CA ALA A 162 -12.59 -2.64 -8.42
C ALA A 162 -13.47 -1.81 -9.37
N ASP A 163 -13.13 -0.53 -9.56
CA ASP A 163 -13.89 0.41 -10.39
C ASP A 163 -13.08 1.68 -10.71
N ASP A 164 -13.67 2.53 -11.56
CA ASP A 164 -13.09 3.82 -11.95
C ASP A 164 -13.20 4.91 -10.87
N TRP A 165 -14.03 4.71 -9.85
CA TRP A 165 -14.18 5.69 -8.76
C TRP A 165 -12.84 5.96 -8.07
N LEU A 166 -12.01 4.92 -7.87
CA LEU A 166 -10.71 5.10 -7.23
C LEU A 166 -9.75 5.89 -8.13
N VAL A 167 -9.84 5.71 -9.44
CA VAL A 167 -9.04 6.47 -10.41
C VAL A 167 -9.36 7.95 -10.32
N ASP A 168 -10.65 8.29 -10.29
CA ASP A 168 -11.12 9.67 -10.19
C ASP A 168 -10.80 10.28 -8.83
N TYR A 169 -10.99 9.52 -7.75
CA TYR A 169 -10.61 9.93 -6.40
C TYR A 169 -9.13 10.28 -6.30
N VAL A 170 -8.24 9.41 -6.80
CA VAL A 170 -6.79 9.63 -6.76
C VAL A 170 -6.38 10.79 -7.66
N ALA A 171 -6.98 10.91 -8.86
CA ALA A 171 -6.69 12.01 -9.78
C ALA A 171 -7.03 13.37 -9.15
N CYS A 172 -8.22 13.48 -8.57
CA CYS A 172 -8.71 14.70 -7.93
C CYS A 172 -7.86 15.07 -6.70
N ASN A 173 -7.64 14.13 -5.78
CA ASN A 173 -7.02 14.46 -4.49
C ASN A 173 -5.49 14.60 -4.54
N PHE A 174 -4.81 13.90 -5.44
CA PHE A 174 -3.36 14.03 -5.61
C PHE A 174 -2.97 15.03 -6.71
N GLY A 175 -3.95 15.67 -7.37
CA GLY A 175 -3.68 16.67 -8.40
C GLY A 175 -2.98 16.12 -9.64
N CYS A 176 -3.36 14.91 -10.08
CA CYS A 176 -2.79 14.27 -11.26
C CYS A 176 -3.85 13.97 -12.33
N THR A 177 -3.42 13.65 -13.55
CA THR A 177 -4.37 13.30 -14.62
C THR A 177 -5.02 11.94 -14.35
N PRO A 178 -6.29 11.71 -14.76
CA PRO A 178 -6.92 10.39 -14.66
C PRO A 178 -6.12 9.27 -15.33
N ALA A 179 -5.41 9.59 -16.42
CA ALA A 179 -4.51 8.65 -17.08
C ALA A 179 -3.29 8.28 -16.22
N ALA A 180 -2.70 9.24 -15.49
CA ALA A 180 -1.60 8.97 -14.57
C ALA A 180 -2.08 8.16 -13.35
N SER A 181 -3.21 8.54 -12.77
CA SER A 181 -3.88 7.80 -11.69
C SER A 181 -4.14 6.35 -12.07
N ARG A 182 -4.78 6.11 -13.23
CA ARG A 182 -5.06 4.75 -13.74
C ARG A 182 -3.80 3.93 -13.94
N ARG A 183 -2.74 4.53 -14.49
CA ARG A 183 -1.44 3.86 -14.66
C ARG A 183 -0.84 3.46 -13.32
N ALA A 184 -0.80 4.38 -12.36
CA ALA A 184 -0.24 4.11 -11.04
C ALA A 184 -1.01 2.98 -10.32
N ILE A 185 -2.34 3.07 -10.26
CA ILE A 185 -3.20 2.03 -9.67
C ILE A 185 -2.97 0.68 -10.37
N SER A 186 -2.91 0.66 -11.71
CA SER A 186 -2.70 -0.59 -12.46
C SER A 186 -1.31 -1.18 -12.25
N GLN A 187 -0.27 -0.34 -12.16
CA GLN A 187 1.10 -0.77 -11.89
C GLN A 187 1.23 -1.33 -10.48
N LEU A 188 0.68 -0.65 -9.47
CA LEU A 188 0.69 -1.10 -8.08
C LEU A 188 -0.07 -2.42 -7.91
N ALA A 189 -1.27 -2.53 -8.48
CA ALA A 189 -2.06 -3.76 -8.47
C ALA A 189 -1.38 -4.90 -9.25
N GLY A 190 -0.68 -4.58 -10.34
CA GLY A 190 0.09 -5.56 -11.12
C GLY A 190 1.30 -6.08 -10.34
N ALA A 191 2.05 -5.19 -9.70
CA ALA A 191 3.20 -5.53 -8.88
C ALA A 191 2.80 -6.42 -7.69
N GLU A 192 1.73 -6.06 -6.98
CA GLU A 192 1.17 -6.87 -5.89
C GLU A 192 0.79 -8.27 -6.39
N SER A 193 0.04 -8.34 -7.49
CA SER A 193 -0.38 -9.63 -8.04
C SER A 193 0.82 -10.50 -8.42
N LEU A 194 1.86 -9.93 -9.05
CA LEU A 194 3.07 -10.67 -9.44
C LEU A 194 3.82 -11.19 -8.21
N LEU A 195 3.98 -10.35 -7.19
CA LEU A 195 4.65 -10.70 -5.92
C LEU A 195 3.97 -11.84 -5.15
N ARG A 196 2.66 -12.03 -5.34
CA ARG A 196 1.91 -13.12 -4.69
C ARG A 196 1.86 -14.41 -5.52
N HIS A 197 2.16 -14.33 -6.81
CA HIS A 197 2.28 -15.49 -7.69
C HIS A 197 3.70 -16.03 -7.79
N SER A 198 4.73 -15.24 -7.44
CA SER A 198 6.08 -15.74 -7.22
C SER A 198 6.07 -16.64 -5.97
N ARG A 199 6.19 -17.96 -6.20
CA ARG A 199 6.31 -18.98 -5.15
C ARG A 199 7.69 -18.98 -4.53
#